data_AF-D1YGW4-F1
#
_entry.id   AF-D1YGW4-F1
#
_cell.length_a   1.000
_cell.length_b   1.000
_cell.length_c   1.000
_cell.angle_alpha   90.00
_cell.angle_beta   90.00
_cell.angle_gamma   90.00
#
_symmetry.space_group_name_H-M   'P 1'
#
loop_
_entity.id
_entity.type
_entity.pdbx_description
1 polymer ?
#
loop_
_entity_poly.entity_id
_entity_poly.type
_entity_poly.pdbx_seq_one_letter_code
_entity_poly.pdbx_strand_id
1 'polypeptide(L)'
;MTKLTEEMYAIFDRDEFAFKKLKEKHSEEEIAQIKASFKKVWQTWKEVNLNVYQKLPQDKFAKVHVESWTNGWNLRDHYWAAYRLNTLADKSPCIGVMLDKNNCKFI
;
A
#
# COMPACT_ATOMS: atom_id res chain seq x y z
N MET A 1 10.08 -6.15 -15.16
CA MET A 1 10.43 -6.24 -13.72
C MET A 1 9.63 -5.15 -13.01
N THR A 2 8.63 -5.51 -12.20
CA THR A 2 7.81 -4.52 -11.48
C THR A 2 8.67 -3.84 -10.42
N LYS A 3 8.75 -2.51 -10.47
CA LYS A 3 9.55 -1.69 -9.55
C LYS A 3 8.75 -0.47 -9.11
N LEU A 4 9.01 -0.01 -7.89
CA LEU A 4 8.53 1.27 -7.39
C LEU A 4 9.49 2.36 -7.87
N THR A 5 8.96 3.53 -8.24
CA THR A 5 9.74 4.70 -8.67
C THR A 5 9.46 5.87 -7.75
N GLU A 6 10.39 6.83 -7.63
CA GLU A 6 10.25 8.01 -6.76
C GLU A 6 8.96 8.81 -7.02
N GLU A 7 8.52 8.87 -8.29
CA GLU A 7 7.27 9.52 -8.68
C GLU A 7 6.03 8.86 -8.06
N MET A 8 6.09 7.55 -7.77
CA MET A 8 4.98 6.84 -7.12
C MET A 8 4.80 7.23 -5.65
N TYR A 9 5.80 7.85 -5.03
CA TYR A 9 5.72 8.33 -3.64
C TYR A 9 5.04 9.71 -3.57
N ALA A 10 5.03 10.47 -4.68
CA ALA A 10 4.42 11.79 -4.74
C ALA A 10 2.90 11.77 -4.50
N ILE A 11 2.22 10.63 -4.69
CA ILE A 11 0.77 10.53 -4.41
C ILE A 11 0.45 10.75 -2.92
N PHE A 12 1.42 10.54 -2.03
CA PHE A 12 1.28 10.76 -0.59
C PHE A 12 1.63 12.20 -0.19
N ASP A 13 2.12 13.03 -1.11
CA ASP A 13 2.38 14.44 -0.87
C ASP A 13 1.09 15.27 -1.00
N ARG A 14 0.18 15.04 -0.05
CA ARG A 14 -1.13 15.69 -0.01
C ARG A 14 -1.52 16.02 1.42
N ASP A 15 -2.21 17.13 1.62
CA ASP A 15 -2.67 17.56 2.94
C ASP A 15 -3.92 16.80 3.41
N GLU A 16 -4.67 16.20 2.47
CA GLU A 16 -5.98 15.63 2.75
C GLU A 16 -6.17 14.25 2.11
N PHE A 17 -6.56 13.28 2.94
CA PHE A 17 -6.83 11.90 2.54
C PHE A 17 -8.29 11.51 2.71
N ALA A 18 -9.09 12.32 3.41
CA ALA A 18 -10.50 12.03 3.66
C ALA A 18 -11.37 12.35 2.44
N PHE A 19 -12.17 11.39 1.97
CA PHE A 19 -13.02 11.61 0.81
C PHE A 19 -14.01 12.77 0.99
N LYS A 20 -14.50 12.99 2.22
CA LYS A 20 -15.38 14.11 2.54
C LYS A 20 -14.70 15.45 2.22
N LYS A 21 -13.49 15.67 2.74
CA LYS A 21 -12.73 16.90 2.49
C LYS A 21 -12.24 17.03 1.05
N LEU A 22 -11.94 15.90 0.39
CA LEU A 22 -11.60 15.92 -1.03
C LEU A 22 -12.80 16.37 -1.88
N LYS A 23 -14.01 15.92 -1.56
CA LYS A 23 -15.25 16.38 -2.21
C LYS A 23 -15.59 17.84 -1.97
N GLU A 24 -15.11 18.43 -0.89
CA GLU A 24 -15.30 19.87 -0.60
C GLU A 24 -14.35 20.75 -1.42
N LYS A 25 -13.18 20.22 -1.83
CA LYS A 25 -12.10 20.98 -2.48
C LYS A 25 -11.92 20.65 -3.97
N HIS A 26 -12.41 19.52 -4.44
CA HIS A 26 -12.16 18.99 -5.78
C HIS A 26 -13.45 18.60 -6.49
N SER A 27 -13.42 18.64 -7.83
CA SER A 27 -14.51 18.10 -8.65
C SER A 27 -14.57 16.56 -8.57
N GLU A 28 -15.70 15.97 -8.97
CA GLU A 28 -15.84 14.51 -9.00
C GLU A 28 -14.81 13.85 -9.93
N GLU A 29 -14.46 14.51 -11.03
CA GLU A 29 -13.47 14.05 -12.00
C GLU A 29 -12.06 14.05 -11.42
N GLU A 30 -11.68 15.11 -10.71
CA GLU A 30 -10.39 15.19 -10.00
C GLU A 30 -10.30 14.09 -8.93
N ILE A 31 -11.37 13.85 -8.18
CA ILE A 31 -11.41 12.78 -7.17
C ILE A 31 -11.30 11.40 -7.81
N ALA A 32 -11.94 11.19 -8.96
CA ALA A 32 -11.80 9.96 -9.72
C ALA A 32 -10.37 9.74 -10.20
N GLN A 33 -9.70 10.80 -10.68
CA GLN A 33 -8.28 10.75 -11.07
C GLN A 33 -7.37 10.45 -9.87
N ILE A 34 -7.58 11.10 -8.72
CA ILE A 34 -6.83 10.83 -7.49
C ILE A 34 -6.97 9.36 -7.11
N LYS A 35 -8.21 8.84 -7.06
CA LYS A 35 -8.46 7.42 -6.76
C LYS A 35 -7.78 6.48 -7.75
N ALA A 36 -7.81 6.82 -9.03
CA ALA A 36 -7.15 6.02 -10.07
C ALA A 36 -5.62 5.99 -9.86
N SER A 37 -5.01 7.14 -9.55
CA SER A 37 -3.57 7.25 -9.26
C SER A 37 -3.18 6.42 -8.03
N PHE A 38 -3.93 6.54 -6.93
CA PHE A 38 -3.70 5.73 -5.71
C PHE A 38 -3.81 4.24 -6.01
N LYS A 39 -4.88 3.83 -6.69
CA LYS A 39 -5.11 2.43 -7.07
C LYS A 39 -4.00 1.88 -7.96
N LYS A 40 -3.49 2.68 -8.91
CA LYS A 40 -2.38 2.30 -9.80
C LYS A 40 -1.11 2.03 -9.02
N VAL A 41 -0.68 2.96 -8.16
CA VAL A 41 0.51 2.76 -7.32
C VAL A 41 0.34 1.57 -6.37
N TRP A 42 -0.86 1.41 -5.81
CA TRP A 42 -1.17 0.27 -4.96
C TRP A 42 -1.09 -1.07 -5.69
N GLN A 43 -1.54 -1.14 -6.94
CA GLN A 43 -1.39 -2.36 -7.74
C GLN A 43 0.08 -2.70 -7.93
N THR A 44 0.93 -1.72 -8.24
CA THR A 44 2.38 -1.92 -8.32
C THR A 44 2.97 -2.37 -6.98
N TRP A 45 2.60 -1.73 -5.87
CA TRP A 45 3.00 -2.13 -4.51
C TRP A 45 2.63 -3.59 -4.20
N LYS A 46 1.39 -3.97 -4.52
CA LYS A 46 0.87 -5.32 -4.33
C LYS A 46 1.65 -6.33 -5.15
N GLU A 47 1.90 -6.04 -6.43
CA GLU A 47 2.69 -6.91 -7.31
C GLU A 47 4.13 -7.10 -6.80
N VAL A 48 4.79 -6.03 -6.36
CA VAL A 48 6.14 -6.11 -5.79
C VAL A 48 6.15 -7.05 -4.57
N ASN A 49 5.23 -6.86 -3.63
CA ASN A 49 5.17 -7.69 -2.42
C ASN A 49 4.80 -9.14 -2.73
N LEU A 50 3.94 -9.39 -3.74
CA LEU A 50 3.62 -10.74 -4.22
C LEU A 50 4.82 -11.41 -4.89
N ASN A 51 5.59 -10.67 -5.69
CA ASN A 51 6.81 -11.19 -6.33
C ASN A 51 7.89 -11.53 -5.29
N VAL A 52 8.01 -10.73 -4.22
CA VAL A 52 8.88 -11.05 -3.07
C VAL A 52 8.37 -12.30 -2.37
N TYR A 53 7.07 -12.38 -2.09
CA TYR A 53 6.45 -13.53 -1.46
C TYR A 53 6.74 -14.82 -2.23
N GLN A 54 6.61 -14.84 -3.56
CA GLN A 54 6.91 -16.00 -4.40
C GLN A 54 8.36 -16.51 -4.30
N LYS A 55 9.29 -15.66 -3.88
CA LYS A 55 10.70 -16.02 -3.67
C LYS A 55 10.99 -16.50 -2.24
N LEU A 56 10.05 -16.32 -1.32
CA LEU A 56 10.19 -16.81 0.06
C LEU A 56 9.80 -18.30 0.16
N PRO A 57 10.35 -19.04 1.15
CA PRO A 57 9.95 -20.42 1.42
C PRO A 57 8.47 -20.53 1.76
N GLN A 58 7.66 -21.04 0.82
CA GLN A 58 6.19 -21.07 0.91
C GLN A 58 5.67 -22.01 2.01
N ASP A 59 6.46 -23.01 2.36
CA ASP A 59 6.21 -23.95 3.46
C ASP A 59 6.31 -23.26 4.83
N LYS A 60 7.09 -22.18 4.93
CA LYS A 60 7.34 -21.45 6.18
C LYS A 60 6.52 -20.18 6.31
N PHE A 61 6.33 -19.45 5.22
CA PHE A 61 5.64 -18.16 5.22
C PHE A 61 4.17 -18.31 4.84
N ALA A 62 3.31 -17.63 5.60
CA ALA A 62 1.93 -17.41 5.22
C ALA A 62 1.84 -16.41 4.08
N LYS A 63 0.72 -16.46 3.35
CA LYS A 63 0.43 -15.53 2.26
C LYS A 63 0.65 -14.09 2.72
N VAL A 64 1.44 -13.33 1.94
CA VAL A 64 1.69 -11.91 2.23
C VAL A 64 0.37 -11.16 2.34
N HIS A 65 0.21 -10.44 3.43
CA HIS A 65 -0.88 -9.52 3.61
C HIS A 65 -0.50 -8.18 3.00
N VAL A 66 -1.30 -7.67 2.07
CA VAL A 66 -1.12 -6.33 1.49
C VAL A 66 -2.37 -5.54 1.81
N GLU A 67 -2.22 -4.45 2.55
CA GLU A 67 -3.34 -3.61 2.96
C GLU A 67 -3.97 -2.91 1.75
N SER A 68 -5.28 -2.69 1.77
CA SER A 68 -6.00 -1.91 0.75
C SER A 68 -5.58 -0.44 0.76
N TRP A 69 -5.50 0.18 -0.42
CA TRP A 69 -5.22 1.62 -0.60
C TRP A 69 -6.30 2.57 -0.05
N THR A 70 -7.47 2.03 0.31
CA THR A 70 -8.57 2.77 0.92
C THR A 70 -9.26 1.93 1.99
N ASN A 71 -9.81 2.61 3.00
CA ASN A 71 -10.66 2.02 4.04
C ASN A 71 -12.14 2.39 3.89
N GLY A 72 -12.58 2.77 2.68
CA GLY A 72 -13.96 3.14 2.35
C GLY A 72 -14.27 4.62 2.58
N TRP A 73 -13.65 5.25 3.58
CA TRP A 73 -13.87 6.66 3.93
C TRP A 73 -12.69 7.57 3.57
N ASN A 74 -11.49 7.01 3.62
CA ASN A 74 -10.24 7.71 3.39
C ASN A 74 -9.36 6.96 2.39
N LEU A 75 -8.53 7.72 1.68
CA LEU A 75 -7.29 7.22 1.09
C LEU A 75 -6.32 6.90 2.22
N ARG A 76 -5.40 5.97 1.97
CA ARG A 76 -4.29 5.72 2.89
C ARG A 76 -3.16 6.70 2.60
N ASP A 77 -2.55 7.22 3.65
CA ASP A 77 -1.34 8.06 3.61
C ASP A 77 -0.04 7.24 3.53
N HIS A 78 -0.14 5.92 3.72
CA HIS A 78 0.94 4.95 3.54
C HIS A 78 0.37 3.59 3.09
N TYR A 79 1.18 2.77 2.43
CA TYR A 79 0.83 1.37 2.16
C TYR A 79 1.60 0.43 3.06
N TRP A 80 0.91 -0.57 3.59
CA TRP A 80 1.48 -1.58 4.45
C TRP A 80 1.41 -2.96 3.79
N ALA A 81 2.47 -3.74 3.96
CA ALA A 81 2.49 -5.17 3.70
C ALA A 81 3.10 -5.92 4.90
N ALA A 82 2.63 -7.12 5.16
CA ALA A 82 3.08 -7.94 6.28
C ALA A 82 3.38 -9.36 5.83
N TYR A 83 4.57 -9.83 6.20
CA TYR A 83 5.00 -11.21 6.05
C TYR A 83 4.94 -11.89 7.42
N ARG A 84 4.33 -13.07 7.45
CA ARG A 84 4.13 -13.86 8.67
C ARG A 84 4.61 -15.27 8.43
N LEU A 85 5.06 -15.94 9.47
CA LEU A 85 5.25 -17.39 9.44
C LEU A 85 3.90 -18.09 9.54
N ASN A 86 3.76 -19.25 8.89
CA ASN A 86 2.57 -20.10 8.96
C ASN A 86 2.21 -20.45 10.41
N THR A 87 3.22 -20.68 11.24
CA THR A 87 3.07 -21.00 12.68
C THR A 87 2.66 -19.81 13.55
N LEU A 88 2.76 -18.58 13.04
CA LEU A 88 2.51 -17.34 13.77
C LEU A 88 1.53 -16.44 13.00
N ALA A 89 0.68 -17.01 12.15
CA ALA A 89 -0.22 -16.26 11.29
C ALA A 89 -1.18 -15.35 12.09
N ASP A 90 -1.54 -15.74 13.30
CA ASP A 90 -2.39 -15.02 14.26
C ASP A 90 -1.62 -14.01 15.15
N LYS A 91 -0.29 -13.98 15.10
CA LYS A 91 0.56 -13.09 15.91
C LYS A 91 0.96 -11.81 15.15
N SER A 92 1.64 -10.88 15.81
CA SER A 92 2.22 -9.71 15.13
C SER A 92 3.10 -10.12 13.95
N PRO A 93 3.16 -9.31 12.86
CA PRO A 93 3.89 -9.69 11.67
C PRO A 93 5.39 -9.84 11.95
N CYS A 94 6.01 -10.84 11.34
CA CYS A 94 7.45 -11.09 11.49
C CYS A 94 8.29 -10.06 10.72
N ILE A 95 7.76 -9.58 9.60
CA ILE A 95 8.34 -8.48 8.81
C ILE A 95 7.19 -7.59 8.35
N GLY A 96 7.23 -6.32 8.74
CA GLY A 96 6.39 -5.25 8.21
C GLY A 96 7.14 -4.49 7.13
N VAL A 97 6.45 -4.18 6.03
CA VAL A 97 6.99 -3.29 5.00
C VAL A 97 6.02 -2.13 4.84
N MET A 98 6.54 -0.93 4.95
CA MET A 98 5.77 0.30 4.82
C MET A 98 6.31 1.15 3.68
N LEU A 99 5.39 1.67 2.89
CA LEU A 99 5.65 2.65 1.86
C LEU A 99 4.92 3.95 2.24
N ASP A 100 5.70 4.97 2.62
CA ASP A 100 5.21 6.29 3.00
C ASP A 100 5.86 7.40 2.15
N LYS A 101 5.42 8.66 2.35
CA LYS A 101 5.94 9.84 1.65
C LYS A 101 7.45 10.03 1.81
N ASN A 102 8.03 9.62 2.94
CA ASN A 102 9.38 9.96 3.33
C ASN A 102 10.37 8.82 3.04
N ASN A 103 9.98 7.54 3.13
CA ASN A 103 10.86 6.37 2.92
C ASN A 103 10.09 5.05 2.69
N CYS A 104 10.76 4.07 2.09
CA CYS A 104 10.40 2.64 2.22
C CYS A 104 11.11 2.06 3.45
N LYS A 105 10.35 1.59 4.46
CA LYS A 105 10.91 1.06 5.71
C LYS A 105 10.54 -0.42 5.89
N PHE A 106 11.52 -1.22 6.29
CA PHE A 106 11.32 -2.57 6.80
C PHE A 106 11.33 -2.49 8.34
N ILE A 107 10.26 -2.99 8.98
CA ILE A 107 10.05 -2.95 10.43
C ILE A 107 9.88 -4.38 10.94
#